data_AF-A0AAV5N9I8-F1
#
_entry.id   AF-A0AAV5N9I8-F1
#
_cell.length_a   1.000
_cell.length_b   1.000
_cell.length_c   1.000
_cell.angle_alpha   90.00
_cell.angle_beta   90.00
_cell.angle_gamma   90.00
#
_symmetry.space_group_name_H-M   'P 1'
#
loop_
_entity.id
_entity.type
_entity.pdbx_description
1 polymer ?
#
loop_
_entity_poly.entity_id
_entity_poly.type
_entity_poly.pdbx_seq_one_letter_code
_entity_poly.pdbx_strand_id
1 'polypeptide(L)' 'MAMSKCPKCDGLLFEAVVKDNVYNYNRSLAFIQCRTCGCVVGVTYQQHIPSVLDLIKQKLGIRT' A
#
# COMPACT_ATOMS: atom_id res chain seq x y z
N MET A 1 4.26 3.38 25.64
CA MET A 1 4.00 3.57 24.19
C MET A 1 4.56 2.36 23.47
N ALA A 2 3.72 1.49 22.91
CA ALA A 2 4.22 0.34 22.15
C ALA A 2 4.82 0.87 20.84
N MET A 3 6.14 0.78 20.67
CA MET A 3 6.77 1.02 19.37
C MET A 3 6.53 -0.21 18.49
N SER A 4 6.04 0.01 17.27
CA SER A 4 5.93 -1.02 16.25
C SER A 4 7.33 -1.56 15.98
N LYS A 5 7.63 -2.78 16.42
CA LYS A 5 8.90 -3.47 16.16
C LYS A 5 8.69 -4.52 15.09
N CYS A 6 9.71 -4.71 14.26
CA CYS A 6 9.71 -5.80 13.30
C CYS A 6 9.69 -7.15 14.07
N PRO A 7 8.73 -8.05 13.79
CA PRO A 7 8.60 -9.32 14.50
C PRO A 7 9.76 -10.28 14.27
N LYS A 8 10.63 -10.02 13.28
CA LYS A 8 11.77 -10.88 12.92
C LYS A 8 13.11 -10.40 13.47
N CYS A 9 13.34 -9.09 13.55
CA CYS A 9 14.66 -8.54 13.90
C CYS A 9 14.62 -7.38 14.90
N ASP A 10 13.46 -7.08 15.48
CA ASP A 10 13.24 -5.95 16.40
C ASP A 10 13.59 -4.56 15.82
N GLY A 11 13.81 -4.47 14.51
CA GLY A 11 14.06 -3.23 13.81
C GLY A 11 12.87 -2.27 13.89
N LEU A 12 13.18 -0.98 13.95
CA LEU A 12 12.20 0.12 14.05
C LEU A 12 12.00 0.85 12.72
N LEU A 13 12.79 0.49 11.70
CA LEU A 13 12.77 1.12 10.38
C LEU A 13 11.90 0.30 9.42
N PHE A 14 10.88 0.95 8.87
CA PHE A 14 9.97 0.37 7.90
C PHE A 14 9.96 1.20 6.62
N GLU A 15 9.77 0.52 5.49
CA GLU A 15 9.61 1.11 4.17
C GLU A 15 8.33 0.57 3.52
N ALA A 16 7.72 1.36 2.65
CA ALA A 16 6.58 0.95 1.85
C ALA A 16 7.05 0.65 0.42
N VAL A 17 6.97 -0.61 0.00
CA VAL A 17 7.35 -1.06 -1.33
C VAL A 17 6.10 -1.31 -2.16
N VAL A 18 5.95 -0.54 -3.24
CA VAL A 18 4.84 -0.70 -4.18
C VAL A 18 5.14 -1.84 -5.13
N LYS A 19 4.16 -2.72 -5.34
CA LYS A 19 4.21 -3.78 -6.34
C LYS A 19 2.95 -3.76 -7.18
N ASP A 20 3.15 -3.65 -8.49
CA ASP A 20 2.09 -3.56 -9.50
C ASP A 20 1.73 -4.92 -10.14
N ASN A 21 2.50 -5.98 -9.86
CA ASN A 21 2.31 -7.31 -10.42
C ASN A 21 2.16 -8.38 -9.34
N VAL A 22 1.11 -8.25 -8.52
CA VAL A 22 0.77 -9.23 -7.49
C VAL A 22 -0.10 -10.31 -8.10
N TYR A 23 0.22 -11.59 -7.84
CA TYR A 23 -0.46 -12.73 -8.45
C TYR A 23 -1.98 -12.67 -8.24
N ASN A 24 -2.73 -12.76 -9.33
CA ASN A 24 -4.19 -12.67 -9.36
C ASN A 24 -4.77 -11.36 -8.77
N TYR A 25 -4.01 -10.27 -8.83
CA TYR A 25 -4.43 -8.97 -8.33
C TYR A 25 -4.13 -7.85 -9.33
N ASN A 26 -5.19 -7.20 -9.83
CA ASN A 26 -5.12 -6.20 -10.92
C ASN A 26 -4.78 -4.77 -10.44
N ARG A 27 -4.34 -4.58 -9.20
CA ARG A 27 -4.04 -3.24 -8.66
C ARG A 27 -2.72 -3.23 -7.93
N SER A 28 -2.11 -2.05 -7.86
CA SER A 28 -0.89 -1.84 -7.10
C SER A 28 -1.14 -2.01 -5.61
N LEU A 29 -0.32 -2.83 -4.95
CA LEU A 29 -0.29 -2.99 -3.50
C LEU A 29 0.99 -2.39 -2.95
N ALA A 30 0.89 -1.68 -1.83
CA ALA A 30 2.02 -1.23 -1.06
C ALA A 30 2.24 -2.18 0.12
N PHE A 31 3.41 -2.82 0.14
CA PHE A 31 3.86 -3.70 1.21
C PHE A 31 4.70 -2.90 2.19
N ILE A 32 4.24 -2.80 3.43
CA ILE A 32 5.01 -2.20 4.51
C ILE A 32 5.94 -3.30 5.03
N GLN A 33 7.24 -3.13 4.83
CA GLN A 33 8.25 -4.11 5.22
C GLN A 33 9.34 -3.47 6.08
N CYS A 34 9.98 -4.26 6.92
CA CYS A 34 11.15 -3.83 7.67
C CYS A 34 12.33 -3.62 6.71
N ARG A 35 12.93 -2.43 6.76
CA ARG A 35 14.07 -2.06 5.89
C ARG A 35 15.31 -2.94 6.13
N THR A 36 15.46 -3.46 7.35
CA THR A 36 16.65 -4.22 7.74
C THR A 36 16.59 -5.68 7.30
N CYS A 37 15.42 -6.33 7.40
CA CYS A 37 15.30 -7.78 7.17
C CYS A 37 14.27 -8.17 6.10
N GLY A 38 13.55 -7.20 5.51
CA GLY A 38 12.53 -7.43 4.50
C GLY A 38 11.23 -8.06 5.01
N CYS A 39 11.05 -8.19 6.33
CA CYS A 39 9.82 -8.78 6.89
C CYS A 39 8.62 -7.86 6.64
N VAL A 40 7.62 -8.36 5.92
CA VAL A 40 6.37 -7.65 5.65
C VAL A 40 5.52 -7.64 6.92
N VAL A 41 5.16 -6.44 7.38
CA VAL A 41 4.31 -6.22 8.58
C VAL A 41 2.91 -5.76 8.22
N GLY A 42 2.68 -5.31 6.99
CA GLY A 42 1.37 -4.89 6.53
C GLY A 42 1.29 -4.78 5.02
N VAL A 43 0.07 -4.88 4.50
CA VAL A 43 -0.24 -4.67 3.09
C VAL A 43 -1.34 -3.62 3.03
N THR A 44 -1.13 -2.57 2.25
CA THR A 44 -2.13 -1.53 2.01
C THR A 44 -2.37 -1.38 0.51
N TYR A 45 -3.56 -0.93 0.17
CA TYR A 45 -3.90 -0.63 -1.22
C TYR A 45 -3.29 0.71 -1.60
N GLN A 46 -2.56 0.72 -2.71
CA GLN A 46 -2.19 2.00 -3.33
C GLN A 46 -3.40 2.50 -4.11
N GLN A 47 -4.34 3.14 -3.41
CA GLN A 47 -5.45 3.83 -4.05
C GLN A 47 -5.04 5.27 -4.33
N HIS A 48 -4.85 5.60 -5.62
CA HIS A 48 -4.99 6.99 -6.06
C HIS A 48 -6.47 7.37 -5.95
N ILE A 49 -6.89 7.81 -4.76
CA ILE A 49 -8.23 8.34 -4.47
C ILE A 49 -8.71 9.34 -5.55
N PRO A 50 -7.86 10.25 -6.09
CA PRO A 50 -8.27 11.15 -7.17
C PRO A 50 -8.70 10.40 -8.44
N SER A 51 -7.95 9.39 -8.85
CA SER A 51 -8.25 8.60 -10.05
C SER A 51 -9.54 7.78 -9.91
N VAL A 52 -9.85 7.32 -8.70
CA VAL A 52 -11.12 6.65 -8.41
C VAL A 52 -12.28 7.65 -8.44
N LEU A 53 -12.07 8.86 -7.91
CA LEU A 53 -13.04 9.95 -7.98
C LEU A 53 -13.33 10.35 -9.44
N ASP A 54 -12.32 10.42 -10.30
CA ASP A 54 -12.52 10.72 -11.74
C ASP A 54 -13.32 9.62 -12.45
N LEU A 55 -13.06 8.34 -12.15
CA LEU A 55 -13.86 7.23 -12.68
C LEU A 55 -15.31 7.28 -12.19
N ILE A 56 -15.53 7.67 -10.92
CA ILE A 56 -16.87 7.83 -10.34
C ILE A 56 -17.58 9.02 -10.99
N LYS A 57 -16.89 10.16 -11.17
CA LYS A 57 -17.43 11.33 -11.87
C LYS A 57 -17.84 11.00 -13.31
N GLN A 58 -17.01 10.27 -14.05
CA GLN A 58 -17.34 9.82 -15.40
C GLN A 58 -18.58 8.92 -15.42
N LYS A 59 -18.69 7.98 -14.47
CA LYS A 59 -19.87 7.09 -14.38
C LYS A 59 -21.14 7.80 -13.92
N LEU A 60 -21.02 8.83 -13.09
CA LEU A 60 -22.13 9.67 -12.63
C LEU A 60 -22.49 10.79 -13.64
N GLY A 61 -21.74 10.94 -14.74
CA GLY A 61 -21.99 11.97 -15.74
C GLY A 61 -21.67 13.39 -15.27
N ILE A 62 -20.94 13.55 -14.17
CA ILE A 62 -20.59 14.85 -13.60
C ILE A 62 -19.38 15.39 -14.36
N ARG A 63 -19.63 16.24 -15.36
CA ARG A 63 -18.61 17.02 -16.05
C ARG A 63 -18.41 18.33 -15.28
N THR A 64 -17.25 18.51 -14.67
CA THR A 64 -16.80 19.81 -14.14
C THR A 64 -15.61 20.27 -14.96
#